data_AF-A0A964APU4-F1
#
_entry.id   AF-A0A964APU4-F1
#
_cell.length_a   1.000
_cell.length_b   1.000
_cell.length_c   1.000
_cell.angle_alpha   90.00
_cell.angle_beta   90.00
_cell.angle_gamma   90.00
#
_symmetry.space_group_name_H-M   'P 1'
#
loop_
_entity.id
_entity.type
_entity.pdbx_description
1 polymer ?
#
loop_
_entity_poly.entity_id
_entity_poly.type
_entity_poly.pdbx_seq_one_letter_code
_entity_poly.pdbx_strand_id
1 'polypeptide(L)'
;MPAELLPSEIVRHLSTHGEVLLTVGRLDDAVATRCLCAPFEEELFLFVRPDSPTDRKLLQDTRAVVQANDAEKGYVIRLRGRAVAGPRVMGHPRRMELLHWMPEGAAPRAWVAVPFWAEEIEYQRGSGSDAARFAGPTEAGKRRASGRTTWFFAAFSGTEGFAMVGLLGVWAWLIAAGPEFPLRGLAVVLASLCIGALIASINFWYRQASFLKARGTDGRTAGAPWLADGLLAPVPVFQACVACAAAALVLSIVLVFWGGGLLAATLLGSFIWFIGPLRLTQIFRGEAAETP
;
A
#
# COMPACT_ATOMS: atom_id res chain seq x y z
N MET A 1 -7.78 -14.75 17.60
CA MET A 1 -6.42 -14.35 18.02
C MET A 1 -5.73 -13.75 16.79
N PRO A 2 -5.14 -12.55 16.89
CA PRO A 2 -4.30 -12.03 15.81
C PRO A 2 -3.18 -13.05 15.53
N ALA A 3 -2.85 -13.25 14.27
CA ALA A 3 -1.84 -14.24 13.89
C ALA A 3 -0.45 -13.66 14.21
N GLU A 4 0.34 -14.34 15.04
CA GLU A 4 1.75 -14.00 15.25
C GLU A 4 2.47 -14.01 13.89
N LEU A 5 2.97 -12.85 13.46
CA LEU A 5 3.72 -12.72 12.21
C LEU A 5 5.22 -12.94 12.43
N LEU A 6 5.70 -12.72 13.66
CA LEU A 6 7.08 -12.93 14.09
C LEU A 6 7.15 -13.91 15.27
N PRO A 7 8.02 -14.94 15.21
CA PRO A 7 8.29 -15.80 16.36
C PRO A 7 8.77 -15.00 17.59
N SER A 8 8.26 -15.32 18.77
CA SER A 8 8.56 -14.59 20.02
C SER A 8 10.07 -14.53 20.35
N GLU A 9 10.84 -15.55 19.96
CA GLU A 9 12.31 -15.55 20.15
C GLU A 9 12.99 -14.44 19.37
N ILE A 10 12.54 -14.16 18.13
CA ILE A 10 13.08 -13.09 17.29
C ILE A 10 12.70 -11.73 17.86
N VAL A 11 11.44 -11.58 18.30
CA VAL A 11 10.98 -10.36 18.98
C VAL A 11 11.89 -10.07 20.18
N ARG A 12 12.12 -11.04 21.06
CA ARG A 12 13.01 -10.91 22.23
C ARG A 12 14.44 -10.49 21.86
N HIS A 13 15.02 -11.09 20.83
CA HIS A 13 16.37 -10.72 20.39
C HIS A 13 16.43 -9.30 19.85
N LEU A 14 15.50 -8.93 18.96
CA LEU A 14 15.43 -7.58 18.40
C LEU A 14 15.17 -6.52 19.49
N SER A 15 14.37 -6.84 20.51
CA SER A 15 14.09 -5.92 21.62
C SER A 15 15.33 -5.49 22.40
N THR A 16 16.41 -6.28 22.36
CA THR A 16 17.66 -6.03 23.11
C THR A 16 18.88 -5.82 22.21
N HIS A 17 18.69 -5.80 20.89
CA HIS A 17 19.78 -5.66 19.93
C HIS A 17 20.25 -4.20 19.79
N GLY A 18 19.32 -3.25 19.84
CA GLY A 18 19.58 -1.85 19.53
C GLY A 18 19.31 -1.53 18.07
N GLU A 19 20.31 -0.99 17.36
CA GLU A 19 20.18 -0.63 15.95
C GLU A 19 20.24 -1.85 15.03
N VAL A 20 19.35 -1.89 14.05
CA VAL A 20 19.32 -2.89 12.98
C VAL A 20 19.73 -2.26 11.66
N LEU A 21 20.29 -3.05 10.76
CA LEU A 21 20.58 -2.64 9.39
C LEU A 21 19.34 -2.84 8.52
N LEU A 22 18.72 -1.75 8.07
CA LEU A 22 17.64 -1.75 7.10
C LEU A 22 18.22 -1.52 5.70
N THR A 23 17.92 -2.42 4.77
CA THR A 23 18.22 -2.29 3.34
C THR A 23 16.91 -2.23 2.55
N VAL A 24 16.70 -1.20 1.73
CA VAL A 24 15.47 -0.98 0.96
C VAL A 24 15.78 -0.93 -0.53
N GLY A 25 15.00 -1.65 -1.34
CA GLY A 25 15.15 -1.70 -2.80
C GLY A 25 15.67 -3.04 -3.33
N ARG A 26 16.07 -3.04 -4.61
CA ARG A 26 16.72 -4.17 -5.26
C ARG A 26 18.23 -4.07 -5.07
N LEU A 27 18.95 -5.18 -5.20
CA LEU A 27 20.41 -5.24 -4.99
C LEU A 27 21.18 -4.11 -5.70
N ASP A 28 20.81 -3.79 -6.94
CA ASP A 28 21.54 -2.82 -7.78
C ASP A 28 21.25 -1.35 -7.43
N ASP A 29 20.21 -1.08 -6.63
CA ASP A 29 19.73 0.27 -6.33
C ASP A 29 19.32 0.45 -4.86
N ALA A 30 19.83 -0.43 -3.99
CA ALA A 30 19.47 -0.51 -2.60
C ALA A 30 20.09 0.63 -1.77
N VAL A 31 19.31 1.14 -0.83
CA VAL A 31 19.78 2.06 0.21
C VAL A 31 19.84 1.30 1.52
N ALA A 32 21.01 1.34 2.17
CA ALA A 32 21.21 0.74 3.49
C ALA A 32 21.33 1.84 4.57
N THR A 33 20.71 1.63 5.73
CA THR A 33 20.76 2.58 6.86
C THR A 33 20.62 1.81 8.16
N ARG A 34 21.34 2.23 9.20
CA ARG A 34 21.11 1.76 10.56
C ARG A 34 19.95 2.51 11.18
N CYS A 35 19.03 1.80 11.80
CA CYS A 35 17.86 2.38 12.43
C CYS A 35 17.47 1.58 13.67
N LEU A 36 16.80 2.24 14.60
CA LEU A 36 16.16 1.56 15.72
C LEU A 36 14.88 0.87 15.25
N CYS A 37 14.51 -0.18 15.96
CA CYS A 37 13.29 -0.92 15.69
C CYS A 37 12.46 -1.13 16.96
N ALA A 38 11.15 -1.20 16.78
CA ALA A 38 10.18 -1.59 17.80
C ALA A 38 9.51 -2.90 17.35
N PRO A 39 9.98 -4.06 17.84
CA PRO A 39 9.42 -5.35 17.47
C PRO A 39 8.15 -5.65 18.28
N PHE A 40 7.08 -6.01 17.58
CA PHE A 40 5.86 -6.58 18.15
C PHE A 40 5.59 -7.95 17.50
N GLU A 41 4.71 -8.75 18.10
CA GLU A 41 4.34 -10.08 17.57
C GLU A 41 3.64 -9.99 16.21
N GLU A 42 2.86 -8.92 16.00
CA GLU A 42 2.09 -8.68 14.78
C GLU A 42 2.89 -7.93 13.70
N GLU A 43 3.84 -7.07 14.10
CA GLU A 43 4.54 -6.20 13.15
C GLU A 43 5.84 -5.64 13.74
N LEU A 44 6.79 -5.29 12.88
CA LEU A 44 8.01 -4.60 13.26
C LEU A 44 7.91 -3.15 12.80
N PHE A 45 8.16 -2.17 13.68
CA PHE A 45 8.32 -0.79 13.24
C PHE A 45 9.79 -0.40 13.19
N LEU A 46 10.17 0.34 12.16
CA LEU A 46 11.51 0.89 11.98
C LEU A 46 11.45 2.41 12.06
N PHE A 47 12.36 3.03 12.80
CA PHE A 47 12.39 4.48 12.95
C PHE A 47 13.34 5.09 11.93
N VAL A 48 12.79 5.82 10.96
CA VAL A 48 13.57 6.46 9.89
C VAL A 48 13.36 7.97 9.92
N ARG A 49 14.42 8.73 9.59
CA ARG A 49 14.33 10.18 9.46
C ARG A 49 13.54 10.54 8.20
N PRO A 50 12.55 11.46 8.29
CA PRO A 50 11.84 11.93 7.11
C PRO A 50 12.83 12.55 6.11
N ASP A 51 12.51 12.45 4.82
CA ASP A 51 13.30 13.00 3.71
C ASP A 51 14.72 12.43 3.53
N SER A 52 15.12 11.47 4.36
CA SER A 52 16.36 10.71 4.19
C SER A 52 16.34 9.89 2.90
N PRO A 53 17.51 9.47 2.36
CA PRO A 53 17.57 8.59 1.20
C PRO A 53 16.72 7.32 1.38
N THR A 54 16.68 6.78 2.59
CA THR A 54 15.89 5.58 2.95
C THR A 54 14.39 5.88 2.93
N ASP A 55 13.94 7.00 3.49
CA ASP A 55 12.53 7.43 3.41
C ASP A 55 12.09 7.61 1.95
N ARG A 56 12.91 8.28 1.13
CA ARG A 56 12.65 8.45 -0.30
C ARG A 56 12.58 7.11 -1.04
N LYS A 57 13.45 6.16 -0.69
CA LYS A 57 13.46 4.82 -1.29
C LYS A 57 12.22 4.01 -0.90
N LEU A 58 11.79 4.09 0.35
CA LEU A 58 10.56 3.45 0.86
C LEU A 58 9.28 3.97 0.18
N LEU A 59 9.31 5.19 -0.37
CA LEU A 59 8.22 5.70 -1.20
C LEU A 59 8.19 5.09 -2.60
N GLN A 60 9.30 4.53 -3.08
CA GLN A 60 9.48 4.04 -4.45
C GLN A 60 9.46 2.51 -4.54
N ASP A 61 10.04 1.83 -3.56
CA ASP A 61 10.08 0.37 -3.47
C ASP A 61 9.68 -0.05 -2.06
N THR A 62 8.84 -1.08 -1.99
CA THR A 62 8.42 -1.66 -0.71
C THR A 62 9.34 -2.78 -0.24
N ARG A 63 10.19 -3.33 -1.11
CA ARG A 63 11.08 -4.44 -0.74
C ARG A 63 12.10 -3.99 0.28
N ALA A 64 12.16 -4.69 1.40
CA ALA A 64 13.07 -4.38 2.48
C ALA A 64 13.68 -5.64 3.10
N VAL A 65 14.89 -5.50 3.61
CA VAL A 65 15.60 -6.50 4.39
C VAL A 65 16.07 -5.86 5.68
N VAL A 66 15.73 -6.46 6.81
CA VAL A 66 16.22 -6.07 8.14
C VAL A 66 17.24 -7.11 8.60
N GLN A 67 18.41 -6.65 9.03
CA GLN A 67 19.48 -7.50 9.52
C GLN A 67 19.91 -7.06 10.92
N ALA A 68 20.04 -8.04 11.81
CA ALA A 68 20.62 -7.90 13.14
C ALA A 68 21.67 -8.99 13.30
N ASN A 69 22.89 -8.60 13.67
CA ASN A 69 24.00 -9.53 13.86
C ASN A 69 24.74 -9.14 15.13
N ASP A 70 24.78 -10.08 16.08
CA ASP A 70 25.47 -9.91 17.34
C ASP A 70 26.40 -11.11 17.53
N ALA A 71 27.68 -10.90 17.26
CA ALA A 71 28.69 -11.94 17.38
C ALA A 71 28.92 -12.38 18.84
N GLU A 72 28.75 -11.46 19.80
CA GLU A 72 28.92 -11.75 21.23
C GLU A 72 27.78 -12.61 21.76
N LYS A 73 26.54 -12.30 21.35
CA LYS A 73 25.35 -13.09 21.68
C LYS A 73 25.16 -14.29 20.75
N GLY A 74 26.02 -14.45 19.74
CA GLY A 74 26.07 -15.59 18.83
C GLY A 74 24.82 -15.78 17.98
N TYR A 75 24.23 -14.70 17.45
CA TYR A 75 23.09 -14.82 16.53
C TYR A 75 23.18 -13.92 15.31
N VAL A 76 22.54 -14.39 14.24
CA VAL A 76 22.30 -13.63 13.01
C VAL A 76 20.82 -13.76 12.67
N ILE A 77 20.13 -12.62 12.58
CA ILE A 77 18.75 -12.50 12.13
C ILE A 77 18.74 -11.74 10.82
N ARG A 78 18.10 -12.30 9.81
CA ARG A 78 17.79 -11.62 8.56
C ARG A 78 16.31 -11.82 8.26
N LEU A 79 15.57 -10.73 8.26
CA LEU A 79 14.16 -10.68 7.89
C LEU A 79 14.06 -10.09 6.49
N ARG A 80 13.42 -10.80 5.58
CA ARG A 80 13.09 -10.26 4.24
C ARG A 80 11.61 -10.03 4.17
N GLY A 81 11.20 -8.91 3.59
CA GLY A 81 9.80 -8.57 3.55
C GLY A 81 9.55 -7.22 2.91
N ARG A 82 8.56 -6.51 3.46
CA ARG A 82 8.11 -5.23 2.93
C ARG A 82 8.08 -4.16 3.98
N ALA A 83 8.44 -2.95 3.58
CA ALA A 83 8.27 -1.76 4.37
C ALA A 83 7.78 -0.61 3.49
N VAL A 84 7.16 0.37 4.10
CA VAL A 84 6.71 1.59 3.43
C VAL A 84 6.86 2.77 4.36
N ALA A 85 7.12 3.94 3.80
CA ALA A 85 7.27 5.16 4.58
C ALA A 85 5.93 5.50 5.27
N GLY A 86 5.77 5.09 6.53
CA GLY A 86 4.54 5.28 7.29
C GLY A 86 4.33 6.74 7.74
N PRO A 87 3.42 6.97 8.71
CA PRO A 87 3.20 8.28 9.27
C PRO A 87 4.32 8.67 10.25
N ARG A 88 4.36 9.96 10.61
CA ARG A 88 5.21 10.42 11.72
C ARG A 88 4.80 9.71 13.01
N VAL A 89 5.76 9.44 13.90
CA VAL A 89 5.49 8.70 15.16
C VAL A 89 4.36 9.35 15.97
N MET A 90 4.34 10.69 16.06
CA MET A 90 3.26 11.42 16.76
C MET A 90 1.86 11.16 16.19
N GLY A 91 1.76 10.98 14.88
CA GLY A 91 0.49 10.74 14.19
C GLY A 91 0.11 9.26 14.10
N HIS A 92 0.96 8.36 14.60
CA HIS A 92 0.70 6.93 14.54
C HIS A 92 -0.39 6.52 15.55
N PRO A 93 -1.33 5.61 15.20
CA PRO A 93 -2.36 5.14 16.14
C PRO A 93 -1.77 4.53 17.41
N ARG A 94 -0.66 3.79 17.29
CA ARG A 94 0.10 3.17 18.39
C ARG A 94 1.19 4.09 18.98
N ARG A 95 1.04 5.42 18.88
CA ARG A 95 2.11 6.37 19.29
C ARG A 95 2.62 6.11 20.71
N MET A 96 1.73 5.81 21.66
CA MET A 96 2.12 5.63 23.06
C MET A 96 3.06 4.44 23.23
N GLU A 97 2.81 3.36 22.50
CA GLU A 97 3.67 2.17 22.51
C GLU A 97 5.01 2.45 21.82
N LEU A 98 4.99 3.15 20.68
CA LEU A 98 6.19 3.45 19.90
C LEU A 98 7.16 4.40 20.59
N LEU A 99 6.67 5.33 21.42
CA LEU A 99 7.50 6.31 22.12
C LEU A 99 8.55 5.66 23.03
N HIS A 100 8.25 4.50 23.61
CA HIS A 100 9.18 3.78 24.49
C HIS A 100 10.40 3.19 23.77
N TRP A 101 10.31 3.03 22.45
CA TRP A 101 11.37 2.48 21.62
C TRP A 101 12.21 3.56 20.93
N MET A 102 11.82 4.82 21.07
CA MET A 102 12.55 5.93 20.49
C MET A 102 13.84 6.21 21.29
N PRO A 103 14.89 6.75 20.64
CA PRO A 103 16.09 7.16 21.38
C PRO A 103 15.73 8.22 22.41
N GLU A 104 16.39 8.19 23.57
CA GLU A 104 16.20 9.21 24.61
C GLU A 104 16.44 10.62 24.06
N GLY A 105 15.54 11.56 24.40
CA GLY A 105 15.61 12.95 23.91
C GLY A 105 15.23 13.14 22.43
N ALA A 106 14.87 12.08 21.69
CA ALA A 106 14.45 12.21 20.31
C ALA A 106 13.07 12.87 20.20
N ALA A 107 12.98 13.95 19.43
CA ALA A 107 11.70 14.59 19.13
C ALA A 107 10.83 13.68 18.24
N PRO A 108 9.65 13.19 18.69
CA PRO A 108 8.87 12.18 17.95
C PRO A 108 8.34 12.68 16.60
N ARG A 109 8.20 14.00 16.43
CA ARG A 109 7.82 14.63 15.14
C ARG A 109 8.91 14.53 14.07
N ALA A 110 10.15 14.26 14.45
CA ALA A 110 11.31 14.19 13.57
C ALA A 110 11.63 12.78 13.09
N TRP A 111 10.69 11.84 13.28
CA TRP A 111 10.81 10.44 12.92
C TRP A 111 9.52 9.92 12.29
N VAL A 112 9.69 8.99 11.37
CA VAL A 112 8.62 8.23 10.72
C VAL A 112 8.62 6.81 11.28
N ALA A 113 7.45 6.30 11.63
CA ALA A 113 7.25 4.91 11.97
C ALA A 113 7.01 4.13 10.69
N VAL A 114 8.00 3.35 10.26
CA VAL A 114 7.97 2.53 9.04
C VAL A 114 7.50 1.13 9.44
N PRO A 115 6.25 0.73 9.16
CA PRO A 115 5.84 -0.65 9.37
C PRO A 115 6.64 -1.57 8.44
N PHE A 116 7.08 -2.69 8.99
CA PHE A 116 7.80 -3.75 8.29
C PHE A 116 7.09 -5.09 8.51
N TRP A 117 6.70 -5.70 7.40
CA TRP A 117 6.06 -7.00 7.34
C TRP A 117 7.07 -8.03 6.88
N ALA A 118 7.54 -8.86 7.81
CA ALA A 118 8.47 -9.95 7.53
C ALA A 118 7.75 -11.05 6.74
N GLU A 119 8.21 -11.37 5.54
CA GLU A 119 7.68 -12.44 4.69
C GLU A 119 8.53 -13.73 4.81
N GLU A 120 9.84 -13.58 5.02
CA GLU A 120 10.79 -14.68 5.20
C GLU A 120 11.74 -14.36 6.36
N ILE A 121 12.10 -15.40 7.09
CA ILE A 121 13.04 -15.33 8.21
C ILE A 121 14.22 -16.24 7.89
N GLU A 122 15.43 -15.73 8.09
CA GLU A 122 16.65 -16.51 8.26
C GLU A 122 17.20 -16.18 9.65
N TYR A 123 17.19 -17.16 10.54
CA TYR A 123 17.72 -17.06 11.89
C TYR A 123 18.79 -18.13 12.10
N GLN A 124 19.94 -17.71 12.61
CA GLN A 124 21.03 -18.60 12.99
C GLN A 124 21.41 -18.30 14.44
N ARG A 125 21.51 -19.34 15.25
CA ARG A 125 21.94 -19.27 16.64
C ARG A 125 23.12 -20.22 16.89
N GLY A 126 24.15 -19.71 17.56
CA GLY A 126 25.37 -20.44 17.91
C GLY A 126 26.49 -20.27 16.88
N SER A 127 27.71 -20.63 17.28
CA SER A 127 28.88 -20.74 16.40
C SER A 127 29.30 -22.22 16.28
N GLY A 128 29.67 -22.66 15.08
CA GLY A 128 30.16 -24.04 14.84
C GLY A 128 29.13 -25.05 14.33
N SER A 129 29.35 -26.34 14.62
CA SER A 129 28.60 -27.49 14.08
C SER A 129 27.18 -27.67 14.66
N ASP A 130 26.89 -27.07 15.82
CA ASP A 130 25.59 -27.12 16.48
C ASP A 130 24.71 -25.88 16.17
N ALA A 131 25.02 -25.17 15.08
CA ALA A 131 24.27 -23.99 14.68
C ALA A 131 22.82 -24.36 14.30
N ALA A 132 21.87 -23.97 15.15
CA ALA A 132 20.46 -24.06 14.83
C ALA A 132 20.14 -23.01 13.76
N ARG A 133 19.89 -23.46 12.53
CA ARG A 133 19.48 -22.61 11.42
C ARG A 133 17.99 -22.80 11.17
N PHE A 134 17.23 -21.75 11.42
CA PHE A 134 15.83 -21.67 11.02
C PHE A 134 15.71 -20.78 9.78
N ALA A 135 15.16 -21.31 8.70
CA ALA A 135 14.88 -20.55 7.49
C ALA A 135 13.51 -20.94 6.95
N GLY A 136 12.66 -19.96 6.67
CA GLY A 136 11.34 -20.26 6.11
C GLY A 136 10.43 -19.04 5.97
N PRO A 137 9.29 -19.22 5.28
CA PRO A 137 8.27 -18.19 5.15
C PRO A 137 7.52 -18.00 6.47
N THR A 138 7.21 -16.74 6.78
CA THR A 138 6.30 -16.38 7.88
C THR A 138 4.85 -16.60 7.48
N GLU A 139 3.93 -16.52 8.44
CA GLU A 139 2.48 -16.48 8.14
C GLU A 139 2.11 -15.31 7.23
N ALA A 140 2.78 -14.15 7.36
CA ALA A 140 2.60 -13.02 6.47
C ALA A 140 3.01 -13.35 5.03
N GLY A 141 4.16 -14.02 4.88
CA GLY A 141 4.67 -14.48 3.58
C GLY A 141 3.74 -15.49 2.90
N LYS A 142 3.15 -16.42 3.67
CA LYS A 142 2.21 -17.43 3.16
C LYS A 142 0.87 -16.83 2.69
N ARG A 143 0.37 -15.81 3.40
CA ARG A 143 -0.92 -15.15 3.09
C ARG A 143 -0.82 -14.10 1.98
N ARG A 144 0.37 -13.92 1.42
CA ARG A 144 0.65 -12.89 0.44
C ARG A 144 -0.17 -13.10 -0.85
N ALA A 145 -1.00 -12.12 -1.16
CA ALA A 145 -1.65 -12.05 -2.46
C ALA A 145 -0.60 -11.82 -3.57
N SER A 146 -0.88 -12.35 -4.76
CA SER A 146 -0.04 -12.08 -5.93
C SER A 146 0.01 -10.58 -6.22
N GLY A 147 1.14 -10.07 -6.72
CA GLY A 147 1.27 -8.64 -7.00
C GLY A 147 0.19 -8.10 -7.95
N ARG A 148 -0.21 -8.90 -8.95
CA ARG A 148 -1.31 -8.53 -9.87
C ARG A 148 -2.64 -8.38 -9.14
N THR A 149 -2.93 -9.30 -8.23
CA THR A 149 -4.15 -9.28 -7.41
C THR A 149 -4.18 -8.05 -6.51
N THR A 150 -3.06 -7.70 -5.87
CA THR A 150 -2.92 -6.47 -5.07
C THR A 150 -3.22 -5.22 -5.89
N TRP A 151 -2.62 -5.10 -7.08
CA TRP A 151 -2.85 -3.96 -7.98
C TRP A 151 -4.30 -3.87 -8.46
N PHE A 152 -4.91 -5.00 -8.82
CA PHE A 152 -6.31 -5.05 -9.23
C PHE A 152 -7.25 -4.60 -8.11
N PHE A 153 -7.09 -5.12 -6.90
CA PHE A 153 -7.89 -4.68 -5.76
C PHE A 153 -7.64 -3.21 -5.41
N ALA A 154 -6.40 -2.73 -5.48
CA ALA A 154 -6.12 -1.31 -5.29
C ALA A 154 -6.75 -0.41 -6.37
N ALA A 155 -6.97 -0.91 -7.59
CA ALA A 155 -7.62 -0.16 -8.66
C ALA A 155 -9.15 -0.13 -8.56
N PHE A 156 -9.78 -1.20 -8.05
CA PHE A 156 -11.24 -1.39 -8.17
C PHE A 156 -12.01 -1.62 -6.86
N SER A 157 -11.33 -1.89 -5.74
CA SER A 157 -12.02 -2.25 -4.50
C SER A 157 -12.90 -1.12 -3.96
N GLY A 158 -14.14 -1.43 -3.59
CA GLY A 158 -15.10 -0.45 -3.07
C GLY A 158 -15.80 0.35 -4.18
N THR A 159 -15.52 0.02 -5.45
CA THR A 159 -16.14 0.63 -6.62
C THR A 159 -16.74 -0.38 -7.60
N GLU A 160 -16.76 -1.67 -7.24
CA GLU A 160 -17.19 -2.75 -8.15
C GLU A 160 -18.64 -2.57 -8.62
N GLY A 161 -19.56 -2.25 -7.69
CA GLY A 161 -20.96 -2.02 -8.02
C GLY A 161 -21.17 -0.80 -8.94
N PHE A 162 -20.35 0.24 -8.81
CA PHE A 162 -20.45 1.44 -9.62
C PHE A 162 -19.91 1.23 -11.04
N ALA A 163 -18.83 0.44 -11.18
CA ALA A 163 -18.31 0.05 -12.49
C ALA A 163 -19.37 -0.70 -13.31
N MET A 164 -20.14 -1.59 -12.67
CA MET A 164 -21.24 -2.30 -13.33
C MET A 164 -22.33 -1.36 -13.83
N VAL A 165 -22.73 -0.37 -13.04
CA VAL A 165 -23.76 0.61 -13.45
C VAL A 165 -23.29 1.48 -14.61
N GLY A 166 -22.04 1.94 -14.60
CA GLY A 166 -21.46 2.70 -15.70
C GLY A 166 -21.45 1.89 -17.01
N LEU A 167 -21.07 0.61 -16.94
CA LEU A 167 -21.12 -0.31 -18.07
C LEU A 167 -22.55 -0.50 -18.59
N LEU A 168 -23.53 -0.69 -17.71
CA LEU A 168 -24.94 -0.79 -18.09
C LEU A 168 -25.44 0.47 -18.79
N GLY A 169 -25.01 1.66 -18.34
CA GLY A 169 -25.34 2.93 -18.98
C GLY A 169 -24.82 3.04 -20.42
N VAL A 170 -23.55 2.64 -20.64
CA VAL A 170 -22.97 2.58 -21.99
C VAL A 170 -23.71 1.57 -22.86
N TRP A 171 -24.02 0.39 -22.32
CA TRP A 171 -24.79 -0.63 -23.04
C TRP A 171 -26.18 -0.14 -23.43
N ALA A 172 -26.91 0.48 -22.51
CA ALA A 172 -28.24 1.04 -22.76
C ALA A 172 -28.20 2.11 -23.84
N TRP A 173 -27.20 3.00 -23.81
CA TRP A 173 -27.02 4.03 -24.83
C TRP A 173 -26.75 3.42 -26.21
N LEU A 174 -25.87 2.41 -26.30
CA LEU A 174 -25.56 1.74 -27.56
C LEU A 174 -26.75 0.91 -28.09
N ILE A 175 -27.64 0.43 -27.23
CA ILE A 175 -28.90 -0.18 -27.65
C ILE A 175 -29.82 0.89 -28.27
N ALA A 176 -29.95 2.04 -27.60
CA ALA A 176 -30.79 3.15 -28.07
C ALA A 176 -30.30 3.78 -29.37
N ALA A 177 -28.98 3.80 -29.62
CA ALA A 177 -28.38 4.29 -30.86
C ALA A 177 -28.72 3.42 -32.09
N GLY A 178 -29.27 2.22 -31.89
CA GLY A 178 -29.72 1.33 -32.96
C GLY A 178 -28.64 0.42 -33.55
N PRO A 179 -29.03 -0.52 -34.44
CA PRO A 179 -28.13 -1.50 -35.04
C PRO A 179 -27.16 -0.92 -36.08
N GLU A 180 -27.51 0.23 -36.66
CA GLU A 180 -26.71 0.95 -37.69
C GLU A 180 -25.43 1.59 -37.11
N PHE A 181 -25.23 1.52 -35.80
CA PHE A 181 -24.10 2.16 -35.15
C PHE A 181 -22.76 1.49 -35.55
N PRO A 182 -21.81 2.24 -36.14
CA PRO A 182 -20.62 1.67 -36.74
C PRO A 182 -19.71 1.05 -35.67
N LEU A 183 -19.22 -0.16 -35.94
CA LEU A 183 -18.23 -0.85 -35.09
C LEU A 183 -18.66 -0.95 -33.62
N ARG A 184 -19.96 -1.17 -33.36
CA ARG A 184 -20.56 -1.18 -32.02
C ARG A 184 -19.81 -2.04 -31.00
N GLY A 185 -19.33 -3.22 -31.40
CA GLY A 185 -18.54 -4.09 -30.50
C GLY A 185 -17.25 -3.44 -30.02
N LEU A 186 -16.54 -2.74 -30.92
CA LEU A 186 -15.33 -2.00 -30.58
C LEU A 186 -15.65 -0.81 -29.67
N ALA A 187 -16.75 -0.09 -29.94
CA ALA A 187 -17.20 1.02 -29.10
C ALA A 187 -17.47 0.58 -27.65
N VAL A 188 -18.11 -0.58 -27.45
CA VAL A 188 -18.32 -1.16 -26.10
C VAL A 188 -16.98 -1.41 -25.39
N VAL A 189 -16.02 -2.03 -26.08
CA VAL A 189 -14.71 -2.35 -25.49
C VAL A 189 -13.97 -1.08 -25.11
N LEU A 190 -13.90 -0.09 -26.00
CA LEU A 190 -13.22 1.18 -25.75
C LEU A 190 -13.86 1.97 -24.61
N ALA A 191 -15.19 2.03 -24.56
CA ALA A 191 -15.92 2.67 -23.48
C ALA A 191 -15.71 1.95 -22.13
N SER A 192 -15.68 0.62 -22.14
CA SER A 192 -15.41 -0.19 -20.94
C SER A 192 -13.99 0.03 -20.40
N LEU A 193 -13.00 0.08 -21.30
CA LEU A 193 -11.62 0.41 -20.95
C LEU A 193 -11.50 1.84 -20.42
N CYS A 194 -12.25 2.78 -21.00
CA CYS A 194 -12.26 4.18 -20.56
C CYS A 194 -12.83 4.30 -19.13
N ILE A 195 -13.97 3.67 -18.85
CA ILE A 195 -14.57 3.59 -17.51
C ILE A 195 -13.57 2.96 -16.54
N GLY A 196 -13.00 1.81 -16.89
CA GLY A 196 -12.03 1.11 -16.05
C GLY A 196 -10.81 1.97 -15.71
N ALA A 197 -10.25 2.67 -16.71
CA ALA A 197 -9.12 3.57 -16.54
C ALA A 197 -9.46 4.79 -15.66
N LEU A 198 -10.64 5.40 -15.84
CA LEU A 198 -11.11 6.50 -15.00
C LEU A 198 -11.28 6.07 -13.54
N ILE A 199 -11.97 4.95 -13.31
CA ILE A 199 -12.18 4.39 -11.97
C ILE A 199 -10.85 4.10 -11.30
N ALA A 200 -9.95 3.38 -11.99
CA ALA A 200 -8.62 3.05 -11.48
C ALA A 200 -7.82 4.32 -11.13
N SER A 201 -7.80 5.32 -12.03
CA SER A 201 -7.12 6.58 -11.80
C SER A 201 -7.60 7.25 -10.51
N ILE A 202 -8.91 7.37 -10.33
CA ILE A 202 -9.45 8.09 -9.17
C ILE A 202 -9.24 7.29 -7.89
N ASN A 203 -9.34 5.96 -7.95
CA ASN A 203 -9.02 5.07 -6.84
C ASN A 203 -7.57 5.19 -6.39
N PHE A 204 -6.62 5.24 -7.33
CA PHE A 204 -5.22 5.47 -7.02
C PHE A 204 -4.99 6.88 -6.46
N TRP A 205 -5.63 7.90 -7.02
CA TRP A 205 -5.57 9.26 -6.51
C TRP A 205 -6.06 9.35 -5.06
N TYR A 206 -7.23 8.79 -4.75
CA TYR A 206 -7.79 8.79 -3.39
C TYR A 206 -6.88 8.07 -2.39
N ARG A 207 -6.33 6.92 -2.76
CA ARG A 207 -5.39 6.17 -1.90
C ARG A 207 -4.11 6.98 -1.66
N GLN A 208 -3.55 7.58 -2.72
CA GLN A 208 -2.36 8.42 -2.61
C GLN A 208 -2.62 9.66 -1.75
N ALA A 209 -3.75 10.35 -1.94
CA ALA A 209 -4.12 11.52 -1.16
C ALA A 209 -4.35 11.15 0.32
N SER A 210 -5.01 10.02 0.58
CA SER A 210 -5.22 9.49 1.94
C SER A 210 -3.91 9.14 2.62
N PHE A 211 -2.97 8.54 1.88
CA PHE A 211 -1.64 8.21 2.38
C PHE A 211 -0.82 9.47 2.70
N LEU A 212 -0.79 10.46 1.79
CA LEU A 212 -0.08 11.73 2.03
C LEU A 212 -0.69 12.50 3.22
N LYS A 213 -2.02 12.50 3.35
CA LYS A 213 -2.72 13.08 4.50
C LYS A 213 -2.34 12.36 5.79
N ALA A 214 -2.34 11.02 5.80
CA ALA A 214 -1.93 10.24 6.96
C ALA A 214 -0.45 10.47 7.33
N ARG A 215 0.44 10.68 6.34
CA ARG A 215 1.85 11.03 6.61
C ARG A 215 2.02 12.45 7.18
N GLY A 216 1.21 13.40 6.72
CA GLY A 216 1.34 14.83 7.06
C GLY A 216 0.59 15.26 8.32
N THR A 217 -0.47 14.54 8.71
CA THR A 217 -1.33 14.87 9.86
C THR A 217 -1.33 13.77 10.92
N ASP A 218 -1.91 14.04 12.09
CA ASP A 218 -2.14 13.05 13.16
C ASP A 218 -3.24 12.02 12.80
N GLY A 219 -3.33 11.63 11.53
CA GLY A 219 -4.49 10.99 10.92
C GLY A 219 -4.31 9.48 10.66
N ARG A 220 -5.36 8.71 10.99
CA ARG A 220 -5.47 7.28 10.68
C ARG A 220 -5.36 7.00 9.17
N THR A 221 -4.66 5.92 8.80
CA THR A 221 -4.45 5.43 7.43
C THR A 221 -5.67 4.73 6.81
N ALA A 222 -6.87 4.89 7.37
CA ALA A 222 -8.04 4.08 7.02
C ALA A 222 -8.39 4.10 5.52
N GLY A 223 -8.07 5.19 4.82
CA GLY A 223 -8.29 5.35 3.37
C GLY A 223 -7.30 4.62 2.45
N ALA A 224 -6.19 4.07 2.97
CA ALA A 224 -5.12 3.51 2.14
C ALA A 224 -4.41 2.29 2.77
N PRO A 225 -5.13 1.21 3.13
CA PRO A 225 -4.53 0.04 3.79
C PRO A 225 -3.40 -0.60 2.96
N TRP A 226 -3.57 -0.76 1.63
CA TRP A 226 -2.51 -1.33 0.77
C TRP A 226 -1.20 -0.52 0.74
N LEU A 227 -1.29 0.80 0.94
CA LEU A 227 -0.11 1.66 1.05
C LEU A 227 0.44 1.68 2.48
N ALA A 228 -0.40 1.51 3.51
CA ALA A 228 0.03 1.46 4.90
C ALA A 228 0.73 0.12 5.25
N ASP A 229 0.24 -0.98 4.69
CA ASP A 229 0.76 -2.34 4.91
C ASP A 229 2.00 -2.64 4.04
N GLY A 230 2.47 -1.67 3.24
CA GLY A 230 3.61 -1.84 2.35
C GLY A 230 3.38 -2.83 1.21
N LEU A 231 2.13 -3.09 0.83
CA LEU A 231 1.80 -3.94 -0.31
C LEU A 231 2.10 -3.22 -1.64
N LEU A 232 1.91 -1.90 -1.68
CA LEU A 232 2.20 -1.03 -2.80
C LEU A 232 3.08 0.15 -2.38
N ALA A 233 3.98 0.56 -3.27
CA ALA A 233 4.79 1.76 -3.07
C ALA A 233 4.02 3.02 -3.52
N PRO A 234 4.04 4.12 -2.75
CA PRO A 234 3.34 5.36 -3.07
C PRO A 234 3.67 5.98 -4.44
N VAL A 235 4.96 6.02 -4.82
CA VAL A 235 5.39 6.63 -6.10
C VAL A 235 4.86 5.83 -7.29
N PRO A 236 5.00 4.49 -7.35
CA PRO A 236 4.34 3.68 -8.39
C PRO A 236 2.82 3.83 -8.43
N VAL A 237 2.14 3.98 -7.28
CA VAL A 237 0.69 4.21 -7.26
C VAL A 237 0.33 5.55 -7.88
N PHE A 238 1.10 6.61 -7.61
CA PHE A 238 0.92 7.90 -8.28
C PHE A 238 1.20 7.81 -9.79
N GLN A 239 2.26 7.10 -10.20
CA GLN A 239 2.55 6.87 -11.61
C GLN A 239 1.41 6.11 -12.32
N ALA A 240 0.87 5.07 -11.67
CA ALA A 240 -0.28 4.32 -12.17
C ALA A 240 -1.53 5.20 -12.28
N CYS A 241 -1.78 6.08 -11.30
CA CYS A 241 -2.84 7.08 -11.38
C CYS A 241 -2.71 7.94 -12.64
N VAL A 242 -1.53 8.54 -12.87
CA VAL A 242 -1.28 9.41 -14.03
C VAL A 242 -1.41 8.63 -15.34
N ALA A 243 -0.88 7.40 -15.40
CA ALA A 243 -0.99 6.55 -16.58
C ALA A 243 -2.45 6.18 -16.90
N CYS A 244 -3.25 5.84 -15.88
CA CYS A 244 -4.67 5.56 -16.05
C CYS A 244 -5.46 6.81 -16.48
N ALA A 245 -5.16 7.99 -15.93
CA ALA A 245 -5.75 9.25 -16.35
C ALA A 245 -5.43 9.57 -17.82
N ALA A 246 -4.18 9.41 -18.23
CA ALA A 246 -3.75 9.62 -19.60
C ALA A 246 -4.43 8.63 -20.56
N ALA A 247 -4.51 7.34 -20.19
CA ALA A 247 -5.22 6.34 -20.98
C ALA A 247 -6.71 6.67 -21.12
N ALA A 248 -7.37 7.07 -20.03
CA ALA A 248 -8.75 7.52 -20.05
C ALA A 248 -8.97 8.73 -20.96
N LEU A 249 -8.05 9.70 -20.95
CA LEU A 249 -8.10 10.88 -21.82
C LEU A 249 -7.96 10.50 -23.30
N VAL A 250 -6.97 9.67 -23.64
CA VAL A 250 -6.79 9.17 -25.01
C VAL A 250 -8.03 8.41 -25.48
N LEU A 251 -8.56 7.50 -24.66
CA LEU A 251 -9.78 6.77 -24.98
C LEU A 251 -10.98 7.68 -25.13
N SER A 252 -11.10 8.73 -24.30
CA SER A 252 -12.17 9.72 -24.42
C SER A 252 -12.12 10.47 -25.76
N ILE A 253 -10.92 10.86 -26.20
CA ILE A 253 -10.70 11.50 -27.51
C ILE A 253 -11.10 10.54 -28.64
N VAL A 254 -10.72 9.26 -28.53
CA VAL A 254 -11.12 8.23 -29.51
C VAL A 254 -12.65 8.09 -29.55
N LEU A 255 -13.33 8.09 -28.41
CA LEU A 255 -14.79 7.99 -28.33
C LEU A 255 -15.51 9.18 -28.96
N VAL A 256 -14.90 10.37 -29.02
CA VAL A 256 -15.49 11.54 -29.72
C VAL A 256 -15.75 11.25 -31.19
N PHE A 257 -14.92 10.44 -31.86
CA PHE A 257 -15.13 10.06 -33.26
C PHE A 257 -16.41 9.26 -33.50
N TRP A 258 -16.91 8.59 -32.46
CA TRP A 258 -18.20 7.88 -32.46
C TRP A 258 -19.38 8.75 -32.01
N GLY A 259 -19.14 10.01 -31.67
CA GLY A 259 -20.13 11.01 -31.31
C GLY A 259 -20.12 11.38 -29.83
N GLY A 260 -20.48 12.64 -29.55
CA GLY A 260 -20.49 13.20 -28.19
C GLY A 260 -21.44 12.48 -27.22
N GLY A 261 -22.48 11.81 -27.72
CA GLY A 261 -23.41 11.03 -26.89
C GLY A 261 -22.77 9.81 -26.22
N LEU A 262 -21.90 9.07 -26.93
CA LEU A 262 -21.18 7.93 -26.37
C LEU A 262 -20.17 8.38 -25.31
N LEU A 263 -19.45 9.48 -25.58
CA LEU A 263 -18.56 10.09 -24.61
C LEU A 263 -19.32 10.54 -23.36
N ALA A 264 -20.45 11.24 -23.52
CA ALA A 264 -21.28 11.67 -22.40
C ALA A 264 -21.79 10.49 -21.57
N ALA A 265 -22.27 9.41 -22.21
CA ALA A 265 -22.69 8.20 -21.51
C ALA A 265 -21.54 7.56 -20.72
N THR A 266 -20.33 7.51 -21.30
CA THR A 266 -19.11 6.96 -20.68
C THR A 266 -18.67 7.81 -19.48
N LEU A 267 -18.65 9.14 -19.62
CA LEU A 267 -18.27 10.07 -18.57
C LEU A 267 -19.31 10.11 -17.45
N LEU A 268 -20.61 10.19 -17.76
CA LEU A 268 -21.67 10.17 -16.75
C LEU A 268 -21.70 8.85 -16.00
N GLY A 269 -21.49 7.72 -16.70
CA GLY A 269 -21.32 6.41 -16.11
C GLY A 269 -20.10 6.30 -15.18
N SER A 270 -19.12 7.18 -15.34
CA SER A 270 -17.93 7.27 -14.48
C SER A 270 -18.10 8.29 -13.34
N PHE A 271 -18.67 9.47 -13.61
CA PHE A 271 -18.68 10.64 -12.69
C PHE A 271 -19.86 10.69 -11.72
N ILE A 272 -21.08 10.28 -12.12
CA ILE A 272 -22.30 10.36 -11.28
C ILE A 272 -22.13 9.58 -9.96
N TRP A 273 -21.23 8.59 -9.96
CA TRP A 273 -21.08 7.63 -8.89
C TRP A 273 -19.89 7.90 -7.98
N PHE A 274 -19.18 9.03 -8.12
CA PHE A 274 -18.08 9.41 -7.22
C PHE A 274 -18.54 10.07 -5.91
N ILE A 275 -19.65 10.81 -5.94
CA ILE A 275 -20.12 11.57 -4.76
C ILE A 275 -20.69 10.63 -3.69
N GLY A 276 -21.33 9.54 -4.11
CA GLY A 276 -21.94 8.53 -3.22
C GLY A 276 -20.93 7.80 -2.31
N PRO A 277 -19.91 7.11 -2.84
CA PRO A 277 -18.95 6.34 -2.05
C PRO A 277 -18.00 7.20 -1.24
N LEU A 278 -17.62 8.40 -1.69
CA LEU A 278 -16.84 9.34 -0.87
C LEU A 278 -17.59 9.76 0.40
N ARG A 279 -18.93 9.91 0.35
CA ARG A 279 -19.75 10.19 1.54
C ARG A 279 -20.08 8.95 2.35
N LEU A 280 -20.46 7.84 1.71
CA LEU A 280 -20.85 6.61 2.43
C LEU A 280 -19.68 6.00 3.21
N THR A 281 -18.47 5.99 2.64
CA THR A 281 -17.28 5.50 3.36
C THR A 281 -16.86 6.40 4.51
N GLN A 282 -17.18 7.70 4.47
CA GLN A 282 -16.96 8.62 5.59
C GLN A 282 -18.02 8.42 6.69
N ILE A 283 -19.27 8.20 6.32
CA ILE A 283 -20.40 7.99 7.24
C ILE A 283 -20.25 6.64 7.98
N PHE A 284 -20.07 5.54 7.25
CA PHE A 284 -19.96 4.21 7.87
C PHE A 284 -18.67 4.01 8.69
N ARG A 285 -17.60 4.78 8.42
CA ARG A 285 -16.38 4.75 9.23
C ARG A 285 -16.42 5.70 10.44
N GLY A 286 -17.34 6.67 10.44
CA GLY A 286 -17.65 7.49 11.61
C GLY A 286 -18.44 6.71 12.66
N GLU A 287 -19.43 5.94 12.23
CA GLU A 287 -20.34 5.20 13.14
C GLU A 287 -19.70 3.96 13.78
N ALA A 288 -18.75 3.29 13.11
CA ALA A 288 -18.05 2.13 13.69
C ALA A 288 -17.03 2.50 14.79
N ALA A 289 -16.83 3.79 15.08
CA ALA A 289 -15.92 4.28 16.12
C ALA A 289 -16.62 4.58 17.46
N GLU A 290 -17.96 4.45 17.54
CA GLU A 290 -18.76 4.77 18.74
C GLU A 290 -19.37 3.56 19.45
N THR A 291 -19.02 2.33 19.05
CA THR A 291 -19.33 1.15 19.88
C THR A 291 -18.08 0.75 20.67
N PRO A 292 -18.06 0.98 22.01
CA PRO A 292 -16.96 0.59 22.89
C PRO A 292 -16.72 -0.92 22.93
#